data_AF-A0A958H7E2-F1
#
_entry.id   AF-A0A958H7E2-F1
#
_cell.length_a   1.000
_cell.length_b   1.000
_cell.length_c   1.000
_cell.angle_alpha   90.00
_cell.angle_beta   90.00
_cell.angle_gamma   90.00
#
_symmetry.space_group_name_H-M   'P 1'
#
loop_
_entity.id
_entity.type
_entity.pdbx_description
1 polymer ?
#
loop_
_entity_poly.entity_id
_entity_poly.type
_entity_poly.pdbx_seq_one_letter_code
_entity_poly.pdbx_strand_id
1 'polypeptide(L)' 'GIEGKIVAARHARENNVPYLGLCLGMQVMSIEFARHILGNERANSTEFDPHTPEPIIDLMLDQRD' A
#
# COMPACT_ATOMS: atom_id res chain seq x y z
N GLY A 1 2.41 -10.55 2.94
CA GLY A 1 1.08 -11.17 2.78
C GLY A 1 -0.04 -10.14 2.68
N ILE A 2 -0.02 -9.30 1.64
CA ILE A 2 -1.06 -8.28 1.39
C ILE A 2 -1.53 -8.22 -0.08
N GLU A 3 -0.89 -8.97 -0.99
CA GLU A 3 -1.17 -8.88 -2.44
C GLU A 3 -2.64 -9.15 -2.79
N GLY A 4 -3.29 -10.12 -2.14
CA GLY A 4 -4.73 -10.33 -2.33
C GLY A 4 -5.60 -9.13 -1.91
N LYS A 5 -5.18 -8.38 -0.88
CA LYS A 5 -5.86 -7.15 -0.46
C LYS A 5 -5.61 -6.00 -1.44
N ILE A 6 -4.40 -5.92 -2.02
CA ILE A 6 -4.08 -4.97 -3.10
C ILE A 6 -4.97 -5.23 -4.33
N VAL A 7 -5.12 -6.50 -4.72
CA VAL A 7 -6.03 -6.90 -5.82
C VAL A 7 -7.48 -6.50 -5.50
N ALA A 8 -7.95 -6.70 -4.27
CA ALA A 8 -9.29 -6.28 -3.85
C ALA A 8 -9.47 -4.76 -3.86
N ALA A 9 -8.48 -3.99 -3.38
CA ALA A 9 -8.49 -2.53 -3.43
C ALA A 9 -8.51 -2.02 -4.88
N ARG A 10 -7.72 -2.64 -5.76
CA ARG A 10 -7.70 -2.34 -7.19
C ARG A 10 -9.05 -2.59 -7.83
N HIS A 11 -9.64 -3.76 -7.57
CA HIS A 11 -10.97 -4.09 -8.08
C HIS A 11 -12.01 -3.05 -7.64
N ALA A 12 -12.00 -2.66 -6.36
CA ALA A 12 -12.93 -1.66 -5.87
C ALA A 12 -12.74 -0.30 -6.56
N ARG A 13 -11.49 0.15 -6.72
CA ARG A 13 -11.15 1.41 -7.41
C ARG A 13 -11.57 1.40 -8.89
N GLU A 14 -11.24 0.33 -9.62
CA GLU A 14 -11.55 0.22 -11.06
C GLU A 14 -13.06 0.09 -11.34
N ASN A 15 -13.84 -0.42 -10.39
CA ASN A 15 -15.28 -0.64 -10.53
C ASN A 15 -16.14 0.39 -9.77
N ASN A 16 -15.54 1.48 -9.28
CA ASN A 16 -16.24 2.53 -8.52
C ASN A 16 -17.03 1.99 -7.31
N VAL A 17 -16.53 0.94 -6.66
CA VAL A 17 -17.14 0.38 -5.45
C VAL A 17 -16.65 1.21 -4.26
N PRO A 18 -17.54 1.79 -3.43
CA PRO A 18 -17.14 2.46 -2.20
C PRO A 18 -16.29 1.55 -1.32
N TYR A 19 -15.10 2.00 -0.96
CA TYR A 19 -14.11 1.20 -0.24
C TYR A 19 -13.56 1.97 0.96
N LEU A 20 -13.59 1.35 2.14
CA LEU A 20 -13.03 1.90 3.39
C LEU A 20 -11.85 1.05 3.84
N GLY A 21 -10.65 1.64 3.84
CA GLY A 21 -9.44 1.03 4.39
C GLY A 21 -9.12 1.57 5.79
N LEU A 22 -9.02 0.69 6.79
CA LEU A 22 -8.64 1.05 8.17
C LEU A 22 -7.26 0.48 8.51
N CYS A 23 -6.37 1.31 9.07
CA CYS A 23 -5.01 0.91 9.45
C CYS A 23 -4.29 0.23 8.27
N LEU A 24 -4.04 -1.09 8.35
CA LEU A 24 -3.50 -1.87 7.23
C LEU A 24 -4.31 -1.71 5.93
N GLY A 25 -5.64 -1.58 6.01
CA GLY A 25 -6.47 -1.34 4.85
C GLY A 25 -6.13 -0.02 4.14
N MET A 26 -5.83 1.03 4.88
CA MET A 26 -5.36 2.31 4.32
C MET A 26 -3.99 2.15 3.68
N GLN A 27 -3.06 1.44 4.32
CA GLN A 27 -1.73 1.17 3.76
C GLN A 27 -1.84 0.44 2.40
N VAL A 28 -2.68 -0.59 2.34
CA VAL A 28 -2.94 -1.35 1.11
C VAL A 28 -3.49 -0.47 -0.01
N MET A 29 -4.42 0.45 0.29
CA MET A 29 -4.94 1.39 -0.69
C MET A 29 -3.84 2.31 -1.24
N SER A 30 -2.99 2.86 -0.36
CA SER A 30 -1.87 3.71 -0.77
C SER A 30 -0.89 2.95 -1.67
N ILE A 31 -0.58 1.70 -1.33
CA ILE A 31 0.28 0.82 -2.13
C ILE A 31 -0.34 0.50 -3.49
N GLU A 32 -1.63 0.13 -3.54
CA GLU A 32 -2.35 -0.12 -4.79
C GLU A 32 -2.29 1.10 -5.72
N PHE A 33 -2.60 2.28 -5.18
CA PHE A 33 -2.62 3.51 -5.97
C PHE A 33 -1.22 3.88 -6.48
N ALA A 34 -0.20 3.78 -5.63
CA ALA A 34 1.18 4.05 -6.01
C ALA A 34 1.66 3.10 -7.12
N ARG A 35 1.35 1.80 -7.01
CA ARG A 35 1.75 0.80 -8.01
C ARG A 35 1.03 0.97 -9.34
N HIS A 36 -0.28 1.22 -9.32
CA HIS A 36 -1.10 1.13 -10.53
C HIS A 36 -1.45 2.47 -11.18
N ILE A 37 -1.59 3.54 -10.40
CA ILE A 37 -1.91 4.88 -10.93
C ILE A 37 -0.64 5.71 -11.13
N LEU A 38 0.29 5.66 -10.18
CA LEU A 38 1.55 6.42 -10.26
C LEU A 38 2.67 5.64 -10.96
N GLY A 39 2.47 4.35 -11.26
CA GLY A 39 3.44 3.50 -11.94
C GLY A 39 4.67 3.12 -11.08
N ASN A 40 4.62 3.31 -9.77
CA ASN A 40 5.70 2.92 -8.86
C ASN A 40 5.51 1.46 -8.41
N GLU A 41 5.88 0.51 -9.27
CA GLU A 41 5.68 -0.93 -9.04
C GLU A 41 6.35 -1.46 -7.75
N ARG A 42 7.39 -0.77 -7.26
CA ARG A 42 8.14 -1.17 -6.07
C ARG A 42 7.63 -0.55 -4.78
N ALA A 43 6.66 0.37 -4.85
CA ALA A 43 6.06 1.00 -3.68
C ALA A 43 5.56 -0.06 -2.70
N ASN A 44 5.98 0.02 -1.44
CA ASN A 44 5.57 -0.92 -0.41
C ASN A 44 5.65 -0.31 1.00
N SER A 45 5.21 -1.09 1.99
CA SER A 45 5.48 -0.83 3.41
C SER A 45 6.72 -1.60 3.85
N THR A 46 7.58 -0.99 4.67
CA THR A 46 8.71 -1.68 5.31
C THR A 46 8.26 -2.81 6.24
N GLU A 47 7.01 -2.81 6.70
CA GLU A 47 6.39 -3.92 7.42
C GLU A 47 6.34 -5.21 6.59
N PHE A 48 6.17 -5.11 5.27
CA PHE A 48 6.03 -6.26 4.36
C PHE A 48 7.25 -6.49 3.48
N ASP A 49 8.00 -5.43 3.18
CA ASP A 49 9.25 -5.48 2.44
C ASP A 49 10.25 -4.51 3.08
N PRO A 50 11.04 -4.97 4.07
CA PRO A 50 12.03 -4.13 4.76
C PRO A 50 13.13 -3.57 3.85
N HIS A 51 13.25 -4.09 2.62
CA HIS A 51 14.27 -3.70 1.66
C HIS A 51 13.68 -3.00 0.43
N THR A 52 12.40 -2.61 0.47
CA THR A 52 11.81 -1.89 -0.65
C THR A 52 12.62 -0.60 -0.91
N PRO A 53 12.98 -0.31 -2.16
CA PRO A 53 13.60 0.96 -2.50
C PRO A 53 12.60 2.14 -2.41
N GLU A 54 11.30 1.87 -2.25
CA GLU A 54 10.23 2.85 -2.30
C GLU A 54 9.29 2.68 -1.08
N PRO A 55 9.76 2.97 0.15
CA PRO A 55 9.00 2.77 1.39
C PRO A 55 7.98 3.89 1.60
N ILE A 56 6.86 3.81 0.90
CA ILE A 56 5.79 4.82 1.00
C ILE A 56 5.01 4.74 2.32
N ILE A 57 5.11 3.62 3.02
CA ILE A 57 4.64 3.44 4.40
C ILE A 57 5.83 2.94 5.21
N ASP A 58 6.16 3.64 6.29
CA ASP A 58 7.30 3.30 7.14
C ASP A 58 7.12 3.88 8.54
N LEU A 59 7.97 3.46 9.46
CA LEU A 59 8.13 4.07 10.77
C LEU A 59 8.68 5.50 10.63
N MET A 60 8.16 6.38 11.49
CA MET A 60 8.71 7.73 11.64
C MET A 60 10.14 7.66 12.19
N LEU A 61 10.94 8.68 11.90
CA LEU A 61 12.37 8.68 12.25
C LEU A 61 12.63 8.52 13.75
N ASP A 62 11.76 9.08 14.60
CA ASP A 62 11.81 9.00 16.05
C ASP A 62 11.35 7.64 16.62
N GLN A 63 10.71 6.82 15.80
CA GLN A 63 10.32 5.44 16.15
C GLN A 63 11.38 4.42 15.75
N ARG A 64 12.47 4.88 15.11
CA ARG A 64 13.64 4.06 14.79
C ARG A 64 14.63 4.24 15.94
N ASP A 65 14.88 3.15 16.67
CA ASP A 65 15.86 2.97 17.75
C ASP A 65 16.33 4.22 18.52
#